data_AF-A0A936R8N2-F1
#
_entry.id   AF-A0A936R8N2-F1
#
_cell.length_a   1.000
_cell.length_b   1.000
_cell.length_c   1.000
_cell.angle_alpha   90.00
_cell.angle_beta   90.00
_cell.angle_gamma   90.00
#
_symmetry.space_group_name_H-M   'P 1'
#
loop_
_entity.id
_entity.type
_entity.pdbx_description
1 polymer ?
#
loop_
_entity_poly.entity_id
_entity_poly.type
_entity_poly.pdbx_seq_one_letter_code
_entity_poly.pdbx_strand_id
1 'polypeptide(L)'
;MTTPSYVVAPPAVLDPPRSVPTVVDEVTVRLVAGVVLAVGVVVLVSGQWWLYGLLAVDFALRAWGGPARSPLAQAVLRWLRPRVATAPRPTAFAPKRFAAGIGAVVSSAIVGLSLAGAPVAATVLVVAMIALPGLEAAFGFCVGCRIFAVLVRWGLLHDEVCVDCAPTRRPTPERVPADC
;
A
#
# COMPACT_ATOMS: atom_id res chain seq x y z
N MET A 1 6.43 47.85 8.05
CA MET A 1 5.46 46.73 8.15
C MET A 1 5.75 45.76 7.01
N THR A 2 6.62 44.78 7.25
CA THR A 2 6.92 43.68 6.33
C THR A 2 5.91 42.57 6.57
N THR A 3 5.12 42.21 5.57
CA THR A 3 4.26 41.01 5.64
C THR A 3 5.16 39.78 5.65
N PRO A 4 5.12 38.91 6.67
CA PRO A 4 5.86 37.65 6.66
C PRO A 4 5.35 36.77 5.51
N SER A 5 6.28 36.29 4.69
CA SER A 5 6.00 35.34 3.61
C SER A 5 5.86 33.95 4.23
N TYR A 6 4.74 33.29 4.01
CA TYR A 6 4.47 31.95 4.52
C TYR A 6 4.45 30.95 3.35
N VAL A 7 5.10 29.80 3.51
CA VAL A 7 5.16 28.73 2.50
C VAL A 7 4.29 27.55 2.93
N VAL A 8 3.59 26.92 1.99
CA VAL A 8 2.80 25.70 2.24
C VAL A 8 3.75 24.52 2.37
N ALA A 9 3.81 23.89 3.55
CA ALA A 9 4.64 22.71 3.78
C ALA A 9 4.15 21.50 2.96
N PRO A 10 5.06 20.68 2.38
CA PRO A 10 4.67 19.45 1.70
C PRO A 10 4.05 18.45 2.69
N PRO A 11 3.14 17.57 2.25
CA PRO A 11 2.38 16.66 3.12
C PRO A 11 3.26 15.70 3.94
N ALA A 12 4.53 15.51 3.56
CA ALA A 12 5.50 14.74 4.33
C ALA A 12 5.84 15.35 5.71
N VAL A 13 5.49 16.61 5.96
CA VAL A 13 5.77 17.31 7.23
C VAL A 13 4.67 17.11 8.29
N LEU A 14 3.48 16.61 7.90
CA LEU A 14 2.31 16.55 8.80
C LEU A 14 2.18 15.26 9.62
N ASP A 15 2.78 14.14 9.20
CA ASP A 15 2.71 12.88 9.95
C ASP A 15 3.97 12.72 10.82
N PRO A 16 3.86 12.64 12.17
CA PRO A 16 5.00 12.32 13.01
C PRO A 16 5.53 10.91 12.67
N PRO A 17 6.84 10.65 12.76
CA PRO A 17 7.49 9.41 12.28
C PRO A 17 7.04 8.12 12.99
N ARG A 18 6.10 8.19 13.95
CA ARG A 18 5.57 7.07 14.73
C ARG A 18 4.07 6.81 14.53
N SER A 19 3.32 7.68 13.84
CA SER A 19 1.91 7.43 13.53
C SER A 19 1.76 6.65 12.22
N VAL A 20 0.66 5.93 12.08
CA VAL A 20 0.29 5.31 10.80
C VAL A 20 -0.06 6.44 9.83
N PRO A 21 0.50 6.47 8.60
CA PRO A 21 0.28 7.58 7.69
C PRO A 21 -1.15 7.63 7.19
N THR A 22 -1.64 8.84 6.92
CA THR A 22 -2.98 9.05 6.32
C THR A 22 -2.91 9.05 4.79
N VAL A 23 -1.78 9.50 4.24
CA VAL A 23 -1.51 9.58 2.81
C VAL A 23 -0.20 8.87 2.46
N VAL A 24 -0.16 8.26 1.27
CA VAL A 24 1.04 7.61 0.73
C VAL A 24 1.26 8.00 -0.72
N ASP A 25 2.48 7.83 -1.21
CA ASP A 25 2.82 8.10 -2.60
C ASP A 25 2.41 6.93 -3.52
N GLU A 26 1.57 7.21 -4.51
CA GLU A 26 1.08 6.27 -5.50
C GLU A 26 2.23 5.62 -6.27
N VAL A 27 3.29 6.36 -6.63
CA VAL A 27 4.44 5.81 -7.36
C VAL A 27 5.12 4.73 -6.53
N THR A 28 5.33 4.99 -5.25
CA THR A 28 5.88 4.01 -4.29
C THR A 28 4.99 2.77 -4.18
N VAL A 29 3.67 2.95 -4.10
CA VAL A 29 2.71 1.83 -4.06
C VAL A 29 2.79 0.98 -5.33
N ARG A 30 2.90 1.60 -6.51
CA ARG A 30 3.05 0.89 -7.79
C ARG A 30 4.36 0.10 -7.87
N LEU A 31 5.45 0.65 -7.33
CA LEU A 31 6.73 -0.06 -7.24
C LEU A 31 6.64 -1.27 -6.31
N VAL A 32 6.01 -1.12 -5.14
CA VAL A 32 5.72 -2.23 -4.23
C VAL A 32 4.90 -3.31 -4.92
N ALA A 33 3.84 -2.93 -5.64
CA ALA A 33 3.03 -3.87 -6.41
C ALA A 33 3.84 -4.58 -7.50
N GLY A 34 4.78 -3.89 -8.15
CA GLY A 34 5.71 -4.48 -9.11
C GLY A 34 6.65 -5.52 -8.50
N VAL A 35 7.13 -5.29 -7.27
CA VAL A 35 7.94 -6.30 -6.55
C VAL A 35 7.08 -7.52 -6.17
N VAL A 36 5.86 -7.32 -5.69
CA VAL A 36 4.93 -8.41 -5.38
C VAL A 36 4.62 -9.23 -6.63
N LEU A 37 4.36 -8.57 -7.77
CA LEU A 37 4.18 -9.20 -9.07
C LEU A 37 5.40 -10.08 -9.43
N ALA A 38 6.60 -9.52 -9.32
CA ALA A 38 7.83 -10.23 -9.63
C ALA A 38 8.00 -11.48 -8.75
N VAL A 39 7.72 -11.38 -7.46
CA VAL A 39 7.73 -12.53 -6.55
C VAL A 39 6.69 -13.58 -6.98
N GLY A 40 5.48 -13.17 -7.34
CA GLY A 40 4.45 -14.09 -7.84
C GLY A 40 4.91 -14.84 -9.09
N VAL A 41 5.52 -14.15 -10.06
CA VAL A 41 6.10 -14.77 -11.26
C VAL A 41 7.22 -15.75 -10.90
N VAL A 42 8.11 -15.38 -9.98
CA VAL A 42 9.17 -16.28 -9.49
C VAL A 42 8.57 -17.53 -8.86
N VAL A 43 7.55 -17.41 -8.02
CA VAL A 43 6.87 -18.56 -7.42
C VAL A 43 6.24 -19.44 -8.49
N LEU A 44 5.55 -18.85 -9.47
CA LEU A 44 4.89 -19.60 -10.53
C LEU A 44 5.88 -20.42 -11.37
N VAL A 45 7.06 -19.87 -11.66
CA VAL A 45 8.10 -20.53 -12.48
C VAL A 45 8.92 -21.54 -11.67
N SER A 46 9.28 -21.20 -10.42
CA SER A 46 10.21 -21.99 -9.60
C SER A 46 9.53 -22.97 -8.64
N GLY A 47 8.22 -22.82 -8.41
CA GLY A 47 7.46 -23.61 -7.44
C GLY A 47 7.75 -23.29 -5.96
N GLN A 48 8.50 -22.23 -5.67
CA GLN A 48 8.96 -21.89 -4.31
C GLN A 48 7.85 -21.20 -3.48
N TRP A 49 6.82 -21.95 -3.11
CA TRP A 49 5.62 -21.44 -2.43
C TRP A 49 5.89 -20.71 -1.10
N TRP A 50 6.99 -21.01 -0.41
CA TRP A 50 7.36 -20.38 0.87
C TRP A 50 7.60 -18.86 0.74
N LEU A 51 7.90 -18.36 -0.46
CA LEU A 51 7.98 -16.92 -0.74
C LEU A 51 6.65 -16.20 -0.46
N TYR A 52 5.50 -16.85 -0.70
CA TYR A 52 4.20 -16.30 -0.30
C TYR A 52 4.01 -16.27 1.22
N GLY A 53 4.71 -17.12 1.97
CA GLY A 53 4.77 -17.03 3.43
C GLY A 53 5.44 -15.73 3.89
N LEU A 54 6.56 -15.37 3.26
CA LEU A 54 7.22 -14.08 3.54
C LEU A 54 6.36 -12.88 3.13
N LEU A 55 5.69 -12.96 1.97
CA LEU A 55 4.74 -11.94 1.52
C LEU A 55 3.55 -11.82 2.48
N ALA A 56 3.02 -12.93 2.99
CA ALA A 56 1.91 -12.93 3.94
C ALA A 56 2.28 -12.13 5.21
N VAL A 57 3.48 -12.37 5.75
CA VAL A 57 4.00 -11.62 6.91
C VAL A 57 4.15 -10.14 6.58
N ASP A 58 4.78 -9.80 5.45
CA ASP A 58 4.98 -8.41 5.04
C ASP A 58 3.65 -7.67 4.81
N PHE A 59 2.66 -8.32 4.20
CA PHE A 59 1.31 -7.78 4.03
C PHE A 59 0.59 -7.59 5.37
N ALA A 60 0.71 -8.54 6.31
CA ALA A 60 0.14 -8.42 7.64
C ALA A 60 0.75 -7.24 8.41
N LEU A 61 2.08 -7.09 8.36
CA LEU A 61 2.79 -5.95 8.95
C LEU A 61 2.31 -4.62 8.36
N ARG A 62 2.09 -4.57 7.04
CA ARG A 62 1.56 -3.38 6.36
C ARG A 62 0.12 -3.08 6.74
N ALA A 63 -0.70 -4.12 6.91
CA ALA A 63 -2.10 -4.01 7.30
C ALA A 63 -2.26 -3.48 8.74
N TRP A 64 -1.41 -3.92 9.68
CA TRP A 64 -1.49 -3.51 11.08
C TRP A 64 -0.69 -2.25 11.41
N GLY A 65 0.47 -2.06 10.77
CA GLY A 65 1.44 -1.05 11.16
C GLY A 65 1.87 -0.06 10.09
N GLY A 66 1.31 -0.16 8.90
CA GLY A 66 1.65 0.72 7.80
C GLY A 66 3.00 0.42 7.15
N PRO A 67 3.42 1.29 6.20
CA PRO A 67 4.59 1.05 5.37
C PRO A 67 5.89 1.03 6.17
N ALA A 68 5.95 1.69 7.33
CA ALA A 68 7.12 1.70 8.20
C ALA A 68 7.44 0.34 8.83
N ARG A 69 6.45 -0.56 9.01
CA ARG A 69 6.68 -1.93 9.53
C ARG A 69 6.94 -2.96 8.45
N SER A 70 6.62 -2.66 7.20
CA SER A 70 6.79 -3.58 6.06
C SER A 70 8.23 -3.55 5.55
N PRO A 71 9.01 -4.65 5.67
CA PRO A 71 10.38 -4.69 5.16
C PRO A 71 10.44 -4.45 3.65
N LEU A 72 9.46 -4.96 2.89
CA LEU A 72 9.41 -4.78 1.44
C LEU A 72 9.11 -3.31 1.08
N ALA A 73 8.18 -2.66 1.78
CA ALA A 73 7.91 -1.25 1.55
C ALA A 73 9.16 -0.41 1.85
N GLN A 74 9.83 -0.65 2.97
CA GLN A 74 11.07 0.04 3.31
C GLN A 74 12.18 -0.18 2.27
N ALA A 75 12.34 -1.40 1.78
CA ALA A 75 13.27 -1.72 0.69
C ALA A 75 12.97 -0.89 -0.57
N VAL A 76 11.69 -0.82 -0.95
CA VAL A 76 11.25 -0.03 -2.11
C VAL A 76 11.50 1.47 -1.88
N LEU A 77 11.12 2.02 -0.73
CA LEU A 77 11.33 3.43 -0.40
C LEU A 77 12.82 3.81 -0.40
N ARG A 78 13.70 2.94 0.12
CA ARG A 78 15.13 3.22 0.24
C ARG A 78 15.90 3.03 -1.06
N TRP A 79 15.55 2.01 -1.84
CA TRP A 79 16.37 1.62 -2.99
C TRP A 79 15.70 1.87 -4.34
N LEU A 80 14.39 1.68 -4.47
CA LEU A 80 13.71 1.78 -5.76
C LEU A 80 13.14 3.19 -5.99
N ARG A 81 12.49 3.77 -4.98
CA ARG A 81 11.84 5.07 -5.12
C ARG A 81 12.78 6.22 -5.52
N PRO A 82 14.01 6.34 -4.98
CA PRO A 82 14.94 7.40 -5.36
C PRO A 82 15.43 7.29 -6.81
N ARG A 83 15.32 6.11 -7.43
CA ARG A 83 15.71 5.86 -8.82
C ARG A 83 14.62 6.22 -9.82
N VAL A 84 13.42 6.57 -9.34
CA VAL A 84 12.28 6.93 -10.18
C VAL A 84 12.06 8.43 -10.13
N ALA A 85 12.31 9.12 -11.24
CA ALA A 85 12.21 10.58 -11.34
C ALA A 85 10.76 11.12 -11.30
N THR A 86 9.75 10.24 -11.32
CA THR A 86 8.34 10.63 -11.28
C THR A 86 8.01 11.37 -9.99
N ALA A 87 7.40 12.55 -10.12
CA ALA A 87 6.94 13.35 -9.00
C ALA A 87 5.99 12.55 -8.08
N PRO A 88 6.06 12.74 -6.75
CA PRO A 88 5.15 12.08 -5.82
C PRO A 88 3.69 12.41 -6.12
N ARG A 89 2.83 11.39 -6.04
CA ARG A 89 1.37 11.53 -6.22
C ARG A 89 0.67 11.04 -4.96
N PRO A 90 0.07 11.93 -4.16
CA PRO A 90 -0.56 11.53 -2.91
C PRO A 90 -1.84 10.72 -3.17
N THR A 91 -2.01 9.63 -2.44
CA THR A 91 -3.22 8.80 -2.41
C THR A 91 -3.56 8.39 -0.98
N ALA A 92 -4.85 8.17 -0.70
CA ALA A 92 -5.32 7.76 0.63
C ALA A 92 -4.72 6.41 1.05
N PHE A 93 -4.26 6.32 2.30
CA PHE A 93 -3.60 5.12 2.83
C PHE A 93 -4.60 4.05 3.29
N ALA A 94 -5.71 4.43 3.92
CA ALA A 94 -6.69 3.49 4.46
C ALA A 94 -7.18 2.40 3.46
N PRO A 95 -7.59 2.71 2.22
CA PRO A 95 -7.96 1.67 1.25
C PRO A 95 -6.77 0.78 0.83
N LYS A 96 -5.54 1.28 0.89
CA LYS A 96 -4.33 0.49 0.63
C LYS A 96 -3.99 -0.45 1.79
N ARG A 97 -4.21 0.00 3.03
CA ARG A 97 -4.12 -0.84 4.24
C ARG A 97 -5.10 -2.01 4.16
N PHE A 98 -6.33 -1.76 3.74
CA PHE A 98 -7.33 -2.81 3.51
C PHE A 98 -6.89 -3.81 2.43
N ALA A 99 -6.40 -3.30 1.29
CA ALA A 99 -5.88 -4.15 0.21
C ALA A 99 -4.70 -5.02 0.67
N ALA A 100 -3.81 -4.50 1.52
CA ALA A 100 -2.75 -5.28 2.14
C ALA A 100 -3.30 -6.39 3.05
N GLY A 101 -4.38 -6.15 3.79
CA GLY A 101 -5.07 -7.19 4.56
C GLY A 101 -5.59 -8.34 3.69
N ILE A 102 -6.23 -8.03 2.56
CA ILE A 102 -6.64 -9.06 1.58
C ILE A 102 -5.41 -9.83 1.07
N GLY A 103 -4.33 -9.12 0.73
CA GLY A 103 -3.07 -9.73 0.30
C GLY A 103 -2.49 -10.70 1.33
N ALA A 104 -2.56 -10.38 2.62
CA ALA A 104 -2.14 -11.27 3.70
C ALA A 104 -2.97 -12.56 3.74
N VAL A 105 -4.30 -12.45 3.68
CA VAL A 105 -5.21 -13.61 3.68
C VAL A 105 -4.95 -14.51 2.47
N VAL A 106 -4.90 -13.93 1.26
CA VAL A 106 -4.70 -14.71 0.03
C VAL A 106 -3.31 -15.37 0.01
N SER A 107 -2.26 -14.66 0.42
CA SER A 107 -0.90 -15.22 0.50
C SER A 107 -0.82 -16.37 1.51
N SER A 108 -1.51 -16.24 2.66
CA SER A 108 -1.60 -17.30 3.66
C SER A 108 -2.37 -18.50 3.14
N ALA A 109 -3.45 -18.28 2.38
CA ALA A 109 -4.22 -19.34 1.73
C ALA A 109 -3.39 -20.09 0.67
N ILE A 110 -2.56 -19.40 -0.11
CA ILE A 110 -1.61 -20.03 -1.05
C ILE A 110 -0.68 -20.99 -0.31
N VAL A 111 -0.09 -20.55 0.81
CA VAL A 111 0.79 -21.38 1.64
C VAL A 111 0.02 -22.58 2.20
N GLY A 112 -1.15 -22.36 2.79
CA GLY A 112 -1.99 -23.41 3.36
C GLY A 112 -2.39 -24.48 2.33
N LEU A 113 -2.82 -24.07 1.12
CA LEU A 113 -3.18 -24.98 0.04
C LEU A 113 -1.97 -25.73 -0.51
N SER A 114 -0.80 -25.09 -0.56
CA SER A 114 0.45 -25.74 -0.97
C SER A 114 0.84 -26.85 0.03
N LEU A 115 0.73 -26.57 1.33
CA LEU A 115 0.98 -27.54 2.40
C LEU A 115 -0.06 -28.67 2.45
N ALA A 116 -1.32 -28.36 2.12
CA ALA A 116 -2.40 -29.33 2.05
C ALA A 116 -2.34 -30.24 0.80
N GLY A 117 -1.36 -30.04 -0.09
CA GLY A 117 -1.22 -30.84 -1.31
C GLY A 117 -2.27 -30.53 -2.38
N ALA A 118 -2.80 -29.29 -2.41
CA ALA A 118 -3.79 -28.81 -3.38
C ALA A 118 -3.16 -27.83 -4.40
N PRO A 119 -2.24 -28.28 -5.29
CA PRO A 119 -1.42 -27.39 -6.12
C PRO A 119 -2.24 -26.61 -7.14
N VAL A 120 -3.33 -27.18 -7.67
CA VAL A 120 -4.21 -26.49 -8.63
C VAL A 120 -4.86 -25.27 -7.98
N ALA A 121 -5.44 -25.44 -6.78
CA ALA A 121 -6.07 -24.35 -6.05
C ALA A 121 -5.05 -23.27 -5.65
N ALA A 122 -3.87 -23.67 -5.18
CA ALA A 122 -2.78 -22.74 -4.88
C ALA A 122 -2.36 -21.95 -6.15
N THR A 123 -2.20 -22.63 -7.28
CA THR A 123 -1.80 -22.01 -8.55
C THR A 123 -2.82 -20.98 -9.03
N VAL A 124 -4.13 -21.26 -8.90
CA VAL A 124 -5.19 -20.29 -9.24
C VAL A 124 -5.04 -19.01 -8.42
N LEU A 125 -4.78 -19.14 -7.11
CA LEU A 125 -4.55 -17.97 -6.25
C LEU A 125 -3.25 -17.23 -6.58
N VAL A 126 -2.18 -17.94 -6.93
CA VAL A 126 -0.91 -17.33 -7.39
C VAL A 126 -1.15 -16.51 -8.65
N VAL A 127 -1.86 -17.05 -9.64
CA VAL A 127 -2.20 -16.33 -10.88
C VAL A 127 -3.04 -15.08 -10.57
N ALA A 128 -4.01 -15.16 -9.66
CA ALA A 128 -4.74 -13.98 -9.21
C ALA A 128 -3.82 -12.95 -8.52
N MET A 129 -2.88 -13.40 -7.68
CA MET A 129 -1.87 -12.56 -7.03
C MET A 129 -0.81 -12.00 -7.97
N ILE A 130 -0.70 -12.50 -9.20
CA ILE A 130 0.10 -11.89 -10.27
C ILE A 130 -0.75 -10.82 -10.97
N ALA A 131 -1.97 -11.17 -11.37
CA ALA A 131 -2.84 -10.28 -12.13
C ALA A 131 -3.20 -9.00 -11.36
N LEU A 132 -3.59 -9.10 -10.09
CA LEU A 132 -4.08 -7.95 -9.31
C LEU A 132 -2.98 -6.90 -9.03
N PRO A 133 -1.80 -7.26 -8.50
CA PRO A 133 -0.70 -6.31 -8.34
C PRO A 133 -0.12 -5.87 -9.69
N GLY A 134 -0.18 -6.71 -10.74
CA GLY A 134 0.22 -6.32 -12.09
C GLY A 134 -0.62 -5.17 -12.65
N LEU A 135 -1.94 -5.23 -12.45
CA LEU A 135 -2.87 -4.16 -12.83
C LEU A 135 -2.59 -2.86 -12.06
N GLU A 136 -2.24 -2.97 -10.78
CA GLU A 136 -1.84 -1.82 -9.97
C GLU A 136 -0.48 -1.25 -10.40
N ALA A 137 0.52 -2.10 -10.64
CA ALA A 137 1.85 -1.68 -11.08
C ALA A 137 1.81 -0.97 -12.44
N ALA A 138 1.10 -1.55 -13.42
CA ALA A 138 1.04 -1.05 -14.79
C ALA A 138 0.10 0.16 -14.95
N PHE A 139 -1.10 0.11 -14.36
CA PHE A 139 -2.17 1.08 -14.64
C PHE A 139 -2.59 1.90 -13.42
N GLY A 140 -2.04 1.63 -12.23
CA GLY A 140 -2.49 2.27 -10.98
C GLY A 140 -3.87 1.79 -10.51
N PHE A 141 -4.40 0.71 -11.10
CA PHE A 141 -5.73 0.21 -10.78
C PHE A 141 -5.67 -0.89 -9.70
N CYS A 142 -6.07 -0.53 -8.48
CA CYS A 142 -6.11 -1.44 -7.35
C CYS A 142 -7.54 -1.95 -7.10
N VAL A 143 -7.77 -3.24 -7.33
CA VAL A 143 -9.07 -3.90 -7.10
C VAL A 143 -9.48 -3.84 -5.63
N GLY A 144 -8.54 -4.03 -4.69
CA GLY A 144 -8.82 -3.93 -3.25
C GLY A 144 -9.35 -2.55 -2.84
N CYS A 145 -8.82 -1.48 -3.43
CA CYS A 145 -9.34 -0.12 -3.19
C CYS A 145 -10.77 0.08 -3.73
N ARG A 146 -11.11 -0.54 -4.87
CA ARG A 146 -12.47 -0.47 -5.44
C ARG A 146 -13.46 -1.21 -4.54
N ILE A 147 -13.08 -2.40 -4.06
CA ILE A 147 -13.88 -3.17 -3.10
C ILE A 147 -14.11 -2.34 -1.84
N PHE A 148 -13.05 -1.75 -1.26
CA PHE A 148 -13.17 -0.87 -0.10
C PHE A 148 -14.17 0.28 -0.34
N ALA A 149 -14.07 0.96 -1.49
CA ALA A 149 -14.99 2.05 -1.82
C ALA A 149 -16.45 1.60 -1.93
N VAL A 150 -16.70 0.38 -2.44
CA VAL A 150 -18.04 -0.21 -2.48
C VAL A 150 -18.54 -0.53 -1.07
N LEU A 151 -17.71 -1.14 -0.21
CA LEU A 151 -18.08 -1.46 1.17
C LEU A 151 -18.44 -0.22 1.98
N VAL A 152 -17.68 0.87 1.81
CA VAL A 152 -17.98 2.18 2.43
C VAL A 152 -19.32 2.71 1.93
N ARG A 153 -19.59 2.65 0.62
CA ARG A 153 -20.88 3.11 0.04
C ARG A 153 -22.08 2.32 0.53
N TRP A 154 -21.89 1.05 0.89
CA TRP A 154 -22.93 0.20 1.47
C TRP A 154 -23.07 0.37 2.99
N GLY A 155 -22.25 1.22 3.63
CA GLY A 155 -22.27 1.44 5.07
C GLY A 155 -21.75 0.25 5.90
N LEU A 156 -21.12 -0.74 5.28
CA LEU A 156 -20.54 -1.90 5.95
C LEU A 156 -19.22 -1.58 6.68
N LEU A 157 -18.59 -0.47 6.31
CA LEU A 157 -17.42 0.10 6.98
C LEU A 157 -17.80 1.51 7.47
N HIS A 158 -17.85 1.70 8.79
CA HIS A 158 -18.29 2.95 9.43
C HIS A 158 -17.17 4.02 9.50
N ASP A 159 -17.59 5.27 9.68
CA ASP A 159 -16.85 6.51 9.42
C ASP A 159 -15.49 6.68 10.11
N GLU A 160 -15.13 5.91 11.14
CA GLU A 160 -13.84 6.07 11.83
C GLU A 160 -12.63 5.70 10.94
N VAL A 161 -12.81 4.76 10.01
CA VAL A 161 -11.83 4.46 8.95
C VAL A 161 -11.88 5.52 7.83
N CYS A 162 -13.01 6.23 7.74
CA CYS A 162 -13.30 7.27 6.76
C CYS A 162 -12.87 8.68 7.21
N VAL A 163 -12.60 8.95 8.50
CA VAL A 163 -12.04 10.23 8.97
C VAL A 163 -10.62 10.44 8.43
N ASP A 164 -9.87 9.36 8.21
CA ASP A 164 -8.59 9.36 7.46
C ASP A 164 -8.79 9.43 5.92
N CYS A 165 -10.00 9.17 5.41
CA CYS A 165 -10.34 9.18 3.98
C CYS A 165 -11.04 10.46 3.53
N ALA A 166 -11.69 11.17 4.44
CA ALA A 166 -12.23 12.48 4.15
C ALA A 166 -11.02 13.38 3.84
N PRO A 167 -11.02 14.11 2.72
CA PRO A 167 -10.27 15.34 2.69
C PRO A 167 -10.96 16.23 3.73
N THR A 168 -10.66 16.04 5.02
CA THR A 168 -10.89 17.07 6.01
C THR A 168 -10.40 18.33 5.33
N ARG A 169 -11.31 19.30 5.19
CA ARG A 169 -11.11 20.58 4.50
C ARG A 169 -9.64 20.89 4.44
N ARG A 170 -9.08 21.10 3.23
CA ARG A 170 -7.70 21.57 2.98
C ARG A 170 -7.05 21.93 4.31
N PRO A 171 -6.10 21.15 4.86
CA PRO A 171 -5.47 21.51 6.12
C PRO A 171 -5.17 23.00 6.01
N THR A 172 -5.80 23.80 6.87
CA THR A 172 -5.65 25.26 6.81
C THR A 172 -4.15 25.44 6.77
N PRO A 173 -3.56 26.01 5.71
CA PRO A 173 -2.13 25.91 5.47
C PRO A 173 -1.45 26.37 6.73
N GLU A 174 -0.83 25.43 7.46
CA GLU A 174 -0.16 25.77 8.70
C GLU A 174 1.06 26.57 8.27
N ARG A 175 0.94 27.87 8.51
CA ARG A 175 1.84 28.88 8.02
C ARG A 175 3.08 28.86 8.91
N VAL A 176 4.10 28.10 8.51
CA VAL A 176 5.41 28.13 9.16
C VAL A 176 6.13 29.41 8.74
N PRO A 177 6.68 30.21 9.67
CA PRO A 177 7.49 31.38 9.34
C PRO A 177 8.67 30.98 8.44
N ALA A 178 8.98 31.76 7.41
CA ALA A 178 10.11 31.50 6.52
C ALA A 178 11.49 31.59 7.21
N ASP A 179 11.51 32.08 8.45
CA ASP A 179 12.73 32.37 9.22
C ASP A 179 12.85 31.36 10.38
N CYS A 180 13.24 30.12 10.07
CA CYS A 180 13.74 29.10 11.02
C CYS A 180 14.74 28.18 10.31
#